data_AF-A0A932FUY2-F1
#
_entry.id   AF-A0A932FUY2-F1
#
_cell.length_a   1.000
_cell.length_b   1.000
_cell.length_c   1.000
_cell.angle_alpha   90.00
_cell.angle_beta   90.00
_cell.angle_gamma   90.00
#
_symmetry.space_group_name_H-M   'P 1'
#
loop_
_entity.id
_entity.type
_entity.pdbx_description
1 polymer ?
#
loop_
_entity_poly.entity_id
_entity_poly.type
_entity_poly.pdbx_seq_one_letter_code
_entity_poly.pdbx_strand_id
1 'polypeptide(L)'
;MANIYGRKVSSAYIITFAEANEIVDSSQGLALGPCTCRTVFHRCNHPINTEIMLAPTGNVFIEDRPNDYREISKEEARGILAQCHRSGLVHTIVKCRENLYAICNCCACCCVPLRLSKKYGIGRALNRTDSIVREFREQVWQVDTESNVSPSGRFAQKVILRSTATKNPLLDRADADSSQSLS
;
A
#
# COMPACT_ATOMS: atom_id res chain seq x y z
N MET A 1 -11.09 -18.84 2.84
CA MET A 1 -10.54 -17.79 3.72
C MET A 1 -9.69 -16.74 2.98
N ALA A 2 -8.74 -17.12 2.10
CA ALA A 2 -7.86 -16.16 1.42
C ALA A 2 -8.58 -15.04 0.63
N ASN A 3 -9.67 -15.35 -0.08
CA ASN A 3 -10.48 -14.33 -0.78
C ASN A 3 -11.25 -13.39 0.16
N ILE A 4 -11.52 -13.79 1.42
CA ILE A 4 -12.12 -12.91 2.42
C ILE A 4 -11.09 -11.89 2.87
N TYR A 5 -9.85 -12.32 3.12
CA TYR A 5 -8.74 -11.44 3.43
C TYR A 5 -8.49 -10.44 2.29
N GLY A 6 -8.42 -10.94 1.05
CA GLY A 6 -8.31 -10.13 -0.16
C GLY A 6 -9.48 -9.18 -0.41
N ARG A 7 -10.62 -9.35 0.27
CA ARG A 7 -11.76 -8.44 0.15
C ARG A 7 -11.83 -7.42 1.29
N LYS A 8 -11.51 -7.85 2.52
CA LYS A 8 -11.78 -7.07 3.74
C LYS A 8 -10.55 -6.45 4.39
N VAL A 9 -9.34 -6.96 4.10
CA VAL A 9 -8.14 -6.59 4.84
C VAL A 9 -7.11 -5.92 3.96
N SER A 10 -6.68 -6.56 2.87
CA SER A 10 -5.70 -5.96 1.96
C SER A 10 -5.96 -6.42 0.53
N SER A 11 -6.01 -5.47 -0.39
CA SER A 11 -6.31 -5.71 -1.80
C SER A 11 -5.62 -4.69 -2.70
N ALA A 12 -5.37 -5.08 -3.95
CA ALA A 12 -4.89 -4.16 -4.98
C ALA A 12 -5.96 -3.98 -6.06
N TYR A 13 -6.07 -2.77 -6.60
CA TYR A 13 -6.94 -2.46 -7.73
C TYR A 13 -6.10 -2.03 -8.91
N ILE A 14 -6.29 -2.68 -10.05
CA ILE A 14 -5.66 -2.27 -11.31
C ILE A 14 -6.22 -0.91 -11.70
N ILE A 15 -5.31 0.02 -11.97
CA ILE A 15 -5.62 1.37 -12.45
C ILE A 15 -4.91 1.61 -13.77
N THR A 16 -5.50 2.46 -14.60
CA THR A 16 -4.87 2.95 -15.83
C THR A 16 -3.80 3.98 -15.50
N PHE A 17 -2.95 4.29 -16.48
CA PHE A 17 -1.99 5.38 -16.34
C PHE A 17 -2.69 6.72 -16.10
N ALA A 18 -3.82 6.99 -16.77
CA ALA A 18 -4.60 8.21 -16.56
C ALA A 18 -5.13 8.31 -15.12
N GLU A 19 -5.78 7.25 -14.62
CA GLU A 19 -6.29 7.20 -13.24
C GLU A 19 -5.16 7.37 -12.21
N ALA A 20 -3.98 6.79 -12.45
CA ALA A 20 -2.83 6.97 -11.57
C ALA A 20 -2.36 8.43 -11.50
N ASN A 21 -2.36 9.16 -12.62
CA ASN A 21 -2.07 10.59 -12.63
C ASN A 21 -3.15 11.39 -11.90
N GLU A 22 -4.44 11.06 -12.09
CA GLU A 22 -5.53 11.74 -11.37
C GLU A 22 -5.47 11.54 -9.84
N ILE A 23 -5.04 10.35 -9.39
CA ILE A 23 -4.80 10.07 -7.97
C ILE A 23 -3.63 10.92 -7.45
N VAL A 24 -2.51 11.00 -8.18
CA VAL A 24 -1.38 11.89 -7.85
C VAL A 24 -1.83 13.35 -7.76
N ASP A 25 -2.65 13.81 -8.70
CA ASP A 25 -3.16 15.17 -8.74
C ASP A 25 -4.05 15.48 -7.53
N SER A 26 -4.83 14.50 -7.09
CA SER A 26 -5.74 14.62 -5.96
C SER A 26 -5.04 14.40 -4.60
N SER A 27 -3.78 13.98 -4.59
CA SER A 27 -3.02 13.69 -3.37
C SER A 27 -2.50 14.96 -2.70
N GLN A 28 -2.48 14.96 -1.36
CA GLN A 28 -1.99 16.08 -0.54
C GLN A 28 -0.48 16.00 -0.26
N GLY A 29 0.07 14.79 -0.20
CA GLY A 29 1.50 14.53 -0.02
C GLY A 29 1.88 13.20 -0.66
N LEU A 30 3.14 13.11 -1.07
CA LEU A 30 3.66 11.98 -1.83
C LEU A 30 5.04 11.62 -1.33
N ALA A 31 5.31 10.32 -1.22
CA ALA A 31 6.67 9.82 -1.00
C ALA A 31 6.97 8.67 -1.94
N LEU A 32 8.22 8.59 -2.38
CA LEU A 32 8.74 7.47 -3.14
C LEU A 32 9.41 6.47 -2.20
N GLY A 33 9.15 5.19 -2.42
CA GLY A 33 9.85 4.11 -1.76
C GLY A 33 10.09 2.89 -2.66
N PRO A 34 10.77 1.87 -2.11
CA PRO A 34 11.10 0.65 -2.83
C PRO A 34 9.88 -0.24 -3.01
N CYS A 35 9.76 -0.88 -4.17
CA CYS A 35 8.78 -1.93 -4.38
C CYS A 35 9.12 -3.17 -3.54
N THR A 36 8.33 -3.39 -2.48
CA THR A 36 8.54 -4.49 -1.53
C THR A 36 8.69 -5.86 -2.22
N CYS A 37 7.84 -6.14 -3.22
CA CYS A 37 7.88 -7.42 -3.95
C CYS A 37 9.22 -7.62 -4.68
N ARG A 38 9.79 -6.56 -5.25
CA ARG A 38 11.03 -6.63 -6.04
C ARG A 38 12.23 -6.79 -5.13
N THR A 39 12.25 -6.08 -4.00
CA THR A 39 13.26 -6.18 -2.94
C THR A 39 13.28 -7.55 -2.27
N VAL A 40 12.15 -8.27 -2.22
CA VAL A 40 12.11 -9.61 -1.62
C VAL A 40 12.49 -10.70 -2.61
N PHE A 41 11.97 -10.65 -3.85
CA PHE A 41 12.09 -11.78 -4.77
C PHE A 41 13.26 -11.69 -5.75
N HIS A 42 13.77 -10.50 -6.08
CA HIS A 42 14.91 -10.29 -6.99
C HIS A 42 14.82 -11.04 -8.34
N ARG A 43 13.63 -11.18 -8.94
CA ARG A 43 13.42 -11.94 -10.19
C ARG A 43 13.52 -11.13 -11.48
N CYS A 44 13.87 -9.84 -11.40
CA CYS A 44 13.96 -8.95 -12.56
C CYS A 44 14.85 -7.74 -12.26
N ASN A 45 15.29 -7.05 -13.31
CA ASN A 45 16.14 -5.86 -13.24
C ASN A 45 15.37 -4.53 -13.37
N HIS A 46 14.05 -4.54 -13.16
CA HIS A 46 13.28 -3.29 -13.16
C HIS A 46 13.72 -2.39 -11.99
N PRO A 47 13.55 -1.05 -12.10
CA PRO A 47 13.93 -0.10 -11.05
C PRO A 47 13.27 -0.46 -9.71
N ILE A 48 13.96 -0.31 -8.58
CA ILE A 48 13.39 -0.67 -7.26
C ILE A 48 12.41 0.40 -6.75
N ASN A 49 12.78 1.68 -6.84
CA ASN A 49 12.02 2.80 -6.31
C ASN A 49 10.83 3.14 -7.23
N THR A 50 9.75 2.40 -7.06
CA THR A 50 8.55 2.47 -7.92
C THR A 50 7.25 2.38 -7.13
N GLU A 51 7.28 2.54 -5.81
CA GLU A 51 6.08 2.58 -4.96
C GLU A 51 5.87 4.02 -4.47
N ILE A 52 4.71 4.60 -4.78
CA ILE A 52 4.37 5.98 -4.43
C ILE A 52 3.34 5.95 -3.31
N MET A 53 3.75 6.40 -2.14
CA MET A 53 2.88 6.50 -0.97
C MET A 53 2.00 7.74 -1.09
N LEU A 54 0.71 7.57 -0.82
CA LEU A 54 -0.31 8.60 -0.83
C LEU A 54 -0.60 8.98 0.63
N ALA A 55 0.13 9.94 1.16
CA ALA A 55 0.02 10.32 2.56
C ALA A 55 -0.19 11.84 2.68
N PRO A 56 -1.19 12.30 3.46
CA PRO A 56 -1.21 13.66 3.99
C PRO A 56 0.05 13.93 4.84
N THR A 57 0.35 15.20 5.08
CA THR A 57 1.52 15.72 5.79
C THR A 57 1.94 14.86 6.99
N GLY A 58 3.20 14.43 7.04
CA GLY A 58 3.72 13.47 8.02
C GLY A 58 3.63 12.03 7.54
N ASN A 59 4.33 11.71 6.45
CA ASN A 59 4.37 10.36 5.92
C ASN A 59 5.10 9.43 6.90
N VAL A 60 4.33 8.63 7.65
CA VAL A 60 4.85 7.68 8.65
C VAL A 60 5.93 6.74 8.09
N PHE A 61 5.93 6.47 6.79
CA PHE A 61 6.96 5.62 6.17
C PHE A 61 8.31 6.34 6.08
N ILE A 62 8.32 7.67 5.93
CA ILE A 62 9.55 8.47 6.00
C ILE A 62 10.04 8.51 7.46
N GLU A 63 9.13 8.63 8.44
CA GLU A 63 9.50 8.63 9.86
C GLU A 63 10.08 7.27 10.31
N ASP A 64 9.41 6.18 9.95
CA ASP A 64 9.80 4.82 10.34
C ASP A 64 10.99 4.27 9.52
N ARG A 65 11.14 4.72 8.26
CA ARG A 65 12.16 4.25 7.31
C ARG A 65 12.75 5.40 6.48
N PRO A 66 13.45 6.36 7.12
CA PRO A 66 13.95 7.57 6.46
C PRO A 66 15.01 7.31 5.38
N ASN A 67 15.65 6.13 5.40
CA ASN A 67 16.63 5.75 4.38
C ASN A 67 15.98 5.14 3.12
N ASP A 68 14.74 4.64 3.24
CA ASP A 68 14.05 3.96 2.15
C ASP A 68 13.04 4.89 1.45
N TYR A 69 12.48 5.85 2.18
CA TYR A 69 11.43 6.74 1.69
C TYR A 69 11.87 8.20 1.66
N ARG A 70 11.48 8.92 0.61
CA ARG A 70 11.67 10.37 0.51
C ARG A 70 10.44 11.05 -0.08
N GLU A 71 10.21 12.29 0.29
CA GLU A 71 9.19 13.12 -0.34
C GLU A 71 9.50 13.36 -1.81
N ILE A 72 8.43 13.46 -2.61
CA ILE A 72 8.51 13.76 -4.05
C ILE A 72 7.44 14.77 -4.43
N SER A 73 7.71 15.56 -5.47
CA SER A 73 6.69 16.44 -6.06
C SER A 73 5.69 15.65 -6.90
N LYS A 74 4.56 16.28 -7.24
CA LYS A 74 3.59 15.71 -8.20
C LYS A 74 4.24 15.51 -9.57
N GLU A 75 5.07 16.45 -10.01
CA GLU A 75 5.79 16.39 -11.28
C GLU A 75 6.74 15.18 -11.33
N GLU A 76 7.48 14.96 -10.23
CA GLU A 76 8.35 13.80 -10.09
C GLU A 76 7.55 12.49 -10.08
N ALA A 77 6.45 12.43 -9.32
CA ALA A 77 5.55 11.27 -9.29
C ALA A 77 5.02 10.92 -10.69
N ARG A 78 4.55 11.91 -11.47
CA ARG A 78 4.10 11.69 -12.85
C ARG A 78 5.25 11.18 -13.76
N GLY A 79 6.46 11.69 -13.57
CA GLY A 79 7.66 11.20 -14.25
C GLY A 79 7.96 9.73 -13.96
N ILE A 80 7.85 9.31 -12.70
CA ILE A 80 8.03 7.93 -12.26
C ILE A 80 6.92 7.03 -12.83
N LEU A 81 5.66 7.46 -12.76
CA LEU A 81 4.54 6.73 -13.35
C LEU A 81 4.77 6.51 -14.85
N ALA A 82 5.20 7.55 -15.57
CA ALA A 82 5.46 7.46 -17.01
C ALA A 82 6.63 6.50 -17.31
N GLN A 83 7.70 6.52 -16.51
CA GLN A 83 8.80 5.56 -16.63
C GLN A 83 8.32 4.12 -16.39
N CYS A 84 7.55 3.90 -15.34
CA CYS A 84 6.98 2.60 -15.01
C CYS A 84 6.07 2.08 -16.13
N HIS A 85 5.20 2.95 -16.65
CA HIS A 85 4.29 2.65 -17.75
C HIS A 85 5.04 2.20 -19.01
N ARG A 86 6.05 3.00 -19.45
CA ARG A 86 6.90 2.67 -20.59
C ARG A 86 7.70 1.37 -20.40
N SER A 87 7.99 1.02 -19.15
CA SER A 87 8.69 -0.22 -18.80
C SER A 87 7.77 -1.44 -18.69
N GLY A 88 6.47 -1.29 -18.97
CA GLY A 88 5.48 -2.38 -18.89
C GLY A 88 5.11 -2.78 -17.46
N LEU A 89 5.37 -1.93 -16.47
CA LEU A 89 4.93 -2.17 -15.10
C LEU A 89 3.42 -1.91 -14.98
N VAL A 90 2.73 -2.78 -14.23
CA VAL A 90 1.31 -2.61 -13.93
C VAL A 90 1.14 -1.60 -12.80
N HIS A 91 0.22 -0.64 -13.01
CA HIS A 91 -0.21 0.31 -11.98
C HIS A 91 -1.33 -0.31 -11.15
N THR A 92 -1.17 -0.26 -9.84
CA THR A 92 -2.24 -0.62 -8.91
C THR A 92 -2.33 0.40 -7.79
N ILE A 93 -3.52 0.68 -7.30
CA ILE A 93 -3.70 1.33 -6.00
C ILE A 93 -3.94 0.27 -4.93
N VAL A 94 -3.26 0.41 -3.80
CA VAL A 94 -3.28 -0.55 -2.70
C VAL A 94 -4.26 -0.07 -1.63
N LYS A 95 -5.20 -0.95 -1.26
CA LYS A 95 -6.20 -0.74 -0.22
C LYS A 95 -5.86 -1.61 0.99
N CYS A 96 -5.75 -1.01 2.16
CA CYS A 96 -5.68 -1.70 3.45
C CYS A 96 -6.90 -1.29 4.28
N ARG A 97 -7.74 -2.27 4.63
CA ARG A 97 -9.09 -2.06 5.18
C ARG A 97 -9.86 -1.08 4.30
N GLU A 98 -10.17 0.12 4.78
CA GLU A 98 -10.87 1.15 4.00
C GLU A 98 -9.96 2.19 3.35
N ASN A 99 -8.65 2.14 3.61
CA ASN A 99 -7.73 3.19 3.18
C ASN A 99 -6.95 2.79 1.93
N LEU A 100 -7.04 3.63 0.90
CA LEU A 100 -6.19 3.66 -0.28
C LEU A 100 -4.95 4.49 0.03
N TYR A 101 -3.77 3.86 0.03
CA TYR A 101 -2.58 4.48 0.65
C TYR A 101 -1.32 4.48 -0.23
N ALA A 102 -1.31 3.76 -1.34
CA ALA A 102 -0.14 3.71 -2.22
C ALA A 102 -0.53 3.39 -3.66
N ILE A 103 0.16 4.00 -4.62
CA ILE A 103 0.26 3.50 -5.99
C ILE A 103 1.48 2.59 -6.07
N CYS A 104 1.24 1.29 -6.27
CA CYS A 104 2.27 0.31 -6.50
C CYS A 104 2.45 0.08 -8.01
N ASN A 105 3.70 0.25 -8.49
CA ASN A 105 4.10 -0.04 -9.87
C ASN A 105 4.97 -1.29 -9.90
N CYS A 106 4.42 -2.43 -10.30
CA CYS A 106 5.08 -3.73 -10.17
C CYS A 106 5.10 -4.51 -11.48
N CYS A 107 5.82 -5.63 -11.51
CA CYS A 107 5.98 -6.49 -12.68
C CYS A 107 5.34 -7.87 -12.46
N ALA A 108 5.03 -8.58 -13.54
CA ALA A 108 4.54 -9.96 -13.46
C ALA A 108 5.53 -10.93 -12.79
N CYS A 109 6.83 -10.62 -12.81
CA CYS A 109 7.88 -11.46 -12.21
C CYS A 109 7.76 -11.56 -10.68
N CYS A 110 7.38 -10.46 -10.02
CA CYS A 110 7.46 -10.32 -8.56
C CYS A 110 6.12 -9.99 -7.88
N CYS A 111 5.17 -9.35 -8.58
CA CYS A 111 3.96 -8.79 -7.98
C CYS A 111 3.12 -9.85 -7.23
N VAL A 112 3.00 -9.68 -5.91
CA VAL A 112 2.24 -10.60 -5.06
C VAL A 112 0.76 -10.64 -5.43
N PRO A 113 0.01 -9.52 -5.51
CA PRO A 113 -1.40 -9.54 -5.92
C PRO A 113 -1.65 -10.25 -7.25
N LEU A 114 -0.79 -9.99 -8.25
CA LEU A 114 -0.92 -10.60 -9.57
C LEU A 114 -0.65 -12.11 -9.53
N ARG A 115 0.37 -12.55 -8.78
CA ARG A 115 0.66 -13.98 -8.58
C ARG A 115 -0.46 -14.68 -7.82
N LEU A 116 -0.97 -14.08 -6.74
CA LEU A 116 -2.11 -14.61 -5.97
C LEU A 116 -3.34 -14.80 -6.87
N SER A 117 -3.64 -13.81 -7.70
CA SER A 117 -4.75 -13.87 -8.65
C SER A 117 -4.51 -14.91 -9.76
N LYS A 118 -3.37 -14.86 -10.47
CA LYS A 118 -3.13 -15.66 -11.68
C LYS A 118 -2.70 -17.10 -11.42
N LYS A 119 -1.92 -17.36 -10.36
CA LYS A 119 -1.33 -18.69 -10.10
C LYS A 119 -2.11 -19.48 -9.05
N TYR A 120 -2.75 -18.79 -8.09
CA TYR A 120 -3.35 -19.44 -6.91
C TYR A 120 -4.87 -19.27 -6.83
N GLY A 121 -5.51 -18.65 -7.82
CA GLY A 121 -6.98 -18.50 -7.87
C GLY A 121 -7.55 -17.54 -6.82
N ILE A 122 -6.70 -16.74 -6.16
CA ILE A 122 -7.13 -15.74 -5.16
C ILE A 122 -7.43 -14.44 -5.89
N GLY A 123 -8.48 -14.48 -6.72
CA GLY A 123 -8.83 -13.36 -7.60
C GLY A 123 -9.11 -12.05 -6.86
N ARG A 124 -9.60 -12.12 -5.60
CA ARG A 124 -9.86 -10.90 -4.80
C ARG A 124 -8.60 -10.19 -4.32
N ALA A 125 -7.41 -10.78 -4.49
CA ALA A 125 -6.16 -10.07 -4.22
C ALA A 125 -5.88 -8.95 -5.24
N LEU A 126 -6.39 -9.07 -6.48
CA LEU A 126 -6.22 -8.10 -7.55
C LEU A 126 -7.55 -7.86 -8.28
N ASN A 127 -8.13 -6.68 -8.05
CA ASN A 127 -9.46 -6.30 -8.54
C ASN A 127 -9.36 -5.19 -9.60
N ARG A 128 -10.50 -4.82 -10.17
CA ARG A 128 -10.69 -3.62 -11.00
C ARG A 128 -12.05 -3.03 -10.68
N THR A 129 -12.13 -1.70 -10.63
CA THR A 129 -13.39 -0.96 -10.51
C THR A 129 -13.22 0.40 -11.17
N ASP A 130 -14.28 0.93 -11.76
CA ASP A 130 -14.28 2.25 -12.42
C ASP A 130 -14.52 3.40 -11.44
N SER A 131 -14.86 3.09 -10.18
CA SER A 131 -15.10 4.06 -9.11
C SER A 131 -13.86 4.48 -8.33
N ILE A 132 -12.69 3.88 -8.60
CA ILE A 132 -11.56 3.93 -7.67
C ILE A 132 -11.00 5.35 -7.46
N VAL A 133 -10.99 6.18 -8.52
CA VAL A 133 -10.55 7.58 -8.43
C VAL A 133 -11.54 8.39 -7.60
N ARG A 134 -12.84 8.14 -7.76
CA ARG A 134 -13.89 8.78 -6.96
C ARG A 134 -13.77 8.40 -5.48
N GLU A 135 -13.61 7.11 -5.19
CA GLU A 135 -13.40 6.60 -3.83
C GLU A 135 -12.14 7.23 -3.18
N PHE A 136 -11.05 7.38 -3.94
CA PHE A 136 -9.86 8.04 -3.44
C PHE A 136 -10.11 9.52 -3.11
N ARG A 137 -10.80 10.27 -3.97
CA ARG A 137 -11.14 11.67 -3.72
C ARG A 137 -12.05 11.84 -2.50
N GLU A 138 -13.00 10.95 -2.31
CA GLU A 138 -13.86 10.93 -1.12
C GLU A 138 -13.05 10.68 0.16
N GLN A 139 -12.06 9.78 0.13
CA GLN A 139 -11.15 9.56 1.25
C GLN A 139 -10.33 10.81 1.58
N VAL A 140 -9.76 11.47 0.56
CA VAL A 140 -8.98 12.71 0.75
C VAL A 140 -9.86 13.80 1.38
N TRP A 141 -11.09 13.96 0.89
CA TRP A 141 -12.05 14.94 1.44
C TRP A 141 -12.37 14.69 2.93
N GLN A 142 -12.52 13.43 3.33
CA GLN A 142 -12.75 13.10 4.75
C GLN A 142 -11.58 13.55 5.63
N VAL A 143 -10.34 13.38 5.17
CA VAL A 143 -9.14 13.85 5.89
C VAL A 143 -9.10 15.38 6.00
N ASP A 144 -9.48 16.12 4.96
CA ASP A 144 -9.56 17.59 5.00
C ASP A 144 -10.59 18.09 6.02
N THR A 145 -11.74 17.42 6.10
CA THR A 145 -12.77 17.80 7.08
C THR A 145 -12.37 17.48 8.52
N GLU A 146 -11.60 16.42 8.76
CA GLU A 146 -11.12 16.04 10.09
C GLU A 146 -9.89 16.84 10.55
N SER A 147 -9.01 17.22 9.63
CA SER A 147 -7.79 18.01 9.92
C SER A 147 -8.09 19.48 10.24
N ASN A 148 -9.29 19.98 9.91
CA ASN A 148 -9.80 21.28 10.37
C ASN A 148 -10.29 21.29 11.83
N VAL A 149 -10.07 20.21 12.60
CA VAL A 149 -10.33 20.15 14.05
C VAL A 149 -9.01 20.03 14.84
N SER A 150 -8.44 21.21 15.18
CA SER A 150 -7.44 21.50 16.24
C SER A 150 -5.94 21.21 16.00
N PRO A 151 -5.03 22.17 16.34
CA PRO A 151 -3.58 22.13 16.07
C PRO A 151 -2.79 21.40 17.17
N SER A 152 -2.90 20.08 17.25
CA SER A 152 -1.93 19.29 18.00
C SER A 152 -1.71 17.94 17.33
N GLY A 153 -0.57 17.84 16.62
CA GLY A 153 -0.15 16.67 15.86
C GLY A 153 -0.21 15.38 16.68
N ARG A 154 -1.16 14.51 16.33
CA ARG A 154 -1.24 13.14 16.85
C ARG A 154 -2.03 12.21 15.92
N PHE A 155 -1.80 12.28 14.62
CA PHE A 155 -2.46 11.39 13.65
C PHE A 155 -1.72 10.05 13.42
N ALA A 156 -0.40 9.99 13.68
CA ALA A 156 0.41 8.78 13.47
C ALA A 156 0.03 7.57 14.36
N GLN A 157 -0.68 7.75 15.47
CA GLN A 157 -1.01 6.63 16.39
C GLN A 157 -2.38 5.96 16.14
N LYS A 158 -3.34 6.59 15.46
CA LYS A 158 -4.73 6.07 15.45
C LYS A 158 -5.03 5.04 14.35
N VAL A 159 -4.28 5.04 13.24
CA VAL A 159 -4.58 4.16 12.10
C VAL A 159 -4.08 2.72 12.32
N ILE A 160 -3.07 2.50 13.18
CA ILE A 160 -2.49 1.18 13.45
C ILE A 160 -2.97 0.59 14.80
N LEU A 161 -3.31 1.40 15.80
CA LEU A 161 -3.62 0.93 17.17
C LEU A 161 -5.12 0.73 17.50
N ARG A 162 -6.04 0.75 16.53
CA ARG A 162 -7.44 0.31 16.76
C ARG A 162 -7.68 -1.17 16.49
N SER A 163 -6.64 -2.02 16.58
CA SER A 163 -6.74 -3.47 16.33
C SER A 163 -6.19 -4.37 17.44
N THR A 164 -5.74 -3.86 18.59
CA THR A 164 -5.34 -4.70 19.73
C THR A 164 -6.34 -4.63 20.86
N ALA A 165 -7.58 -5.03 20.57
CA ALA A 165 -8.55 -5.41 21.60
C ALA A 165 -9.48 -6.51 21.09
N THR A 166 -8.94 -7.52 20.41
CA THR A 166 -9.54 -8.86 20.40
C THR A 166 -8.40 -9.86 20.56
N LYS A 167 -8.32 -10.46 21.76
CA LYS A 167 -7.42 -11.58 22.03
C LYS A 167 -7.74 -12.68 21.01
N ASN A 168 -6.74 -13.12 20.24
CA ASN A 168 -6.87 -14.28 19.36
C ASN A 168 -6.37 -15.52 20.13
N PRO A 169 -7.26 -16.40 20.62
CA PRO A 169 -6.90 -17.52 21.51
C PRO A 169 -6.13 -18.66 20.81
N LEU A 170 -5.71 -18.48 19.55
CA LEU A 170 -5.03 -19.50 18.75
C LEU A 170 -3.52 -19.31 18.60
N LEU A 171 -2.95 -18.19 19.08
CA LEU A 171 -1.50 -17.93 19.05
C LEU A 171 -0.79 -18.29 20.37
N ASP A 172 -1.49 -18.33 21.51
CA ASP A 172 -0.88 -18.57 22.84
C ASP A 172 -0.54 -20.05 23.14
N ARG A 173 -0.77 -20.97 22.19
CA ARG A 173 -0.47 -22.41 22.39
C ARG A 173 0.84 -22.88 21.76
N ALA A 174 1.53 -22.03 21.01
CA ALA A 174 2.77 -22.41 20.34
C ALA A 174 4.04 -22.20 21.20
N ASP A 175 3.96 -21.38 22.26
CA ASP A 175 5.13 -20.95 23.02
C ASP A 175 5.33 -21.70 24.36
N ALA A 176 4.51 -22.74 24.64
CA ALA A 176 4.58 -23.50 25.89
C ALA A 176 5.31 -24.86 25.79
N ASP A 177 5.84 -25.22 24.62
CA ASP A 177 6.33 -26.60 24.37
C ASP A 177 7.82 -26.68 23.96
N SER A 178 8.61 -25.63 24.17
CA SER A 178 10.03 -25.58 23.77
C SER A 178 11.04 -25.41 24.92
N SER A 179 10.64 -25.70 26.17
CA SER A 179 11.55 -25.62 27.33
C SER A 179 11.73 -26.94 28.09
N GLN A 180 11.77 -28.08 27.38
CA GLN A 180 12.35 -29.32 27.91
C GLN A 180 13.14 -30.06 26.83
N SER A 181 14.41 -29.70 26.69
CA SER A 181 15.54 -30.61 26.41
C SER A 181 16.74 -29.75 26.02
N LEU A 182 17.77 -29.74 26.87
CA LEU A 182 19.19 -29.87 26.52
C LEU A 182 20.02 -29.61 27.80
N SER A 183 20.75 -30.67 28.18
CA SER A 183 21.82 -30.81 29.18
C SER A 183 21.53 -30.44 30.63
#